data_AF-A0AAU6D2Z6-F1
#
_entry.id   AF-A0AAU6D2Z6-F1
#
_cell.length_a   1.000
_cell.length_b   1.000
_cell.length_c   1.000
_cell.angle_alpha   90.00
_cell.angle_beta   90.00
_cell.angle_gamma   90.00
#
_symmetry.space_group_name_H-M   'P 1'
#
loop_
_entity.id
_entity.type
_entity.pdbx_description
1 polymer ?
#
loop_
_entity_poly.entity_id
_entity_poly.type
_entity_poly.pdbx_seq_one_letter_code
_entity_poly.pdbx_strand_id
1 'polypeptide(L)'
;MIRTPLTPVSRKRFRLGLAALGVAAATFAAAVSVGASVSDAAGTKPAAAAAGPTASQLLAKAANCTPASNGKYATDDGEAATVQICKNGSAYTWTSDMDIDCDGVTTSHCSPSTDPWYYNDTSFHTSTGQPFTSDVTHYYVIPLPSSRFSYQSAGISPGSVAAVVYNGNVVYATFADEGPDNIIGEGSYALATALGIDPNPATGGTEGPVTFIVFPGKVPSPIESNTAIDSVGSAAATTWVGGGSTTPPPTGGGTGPIQSGYAGKCVDIAGASSANGAAVQLYDCNGTNAQSWTVGSDGTLKSLGKCMDVTAAGTANGTKVDLYDCNGTGSQKWQKSGSTLVNPQSGKCLDATGPSSANGTRLQIWTCAGATNQQWTLPS
;
A
#
# COMPACT_ATOMS: atom_id res chain seq x y z
N MET A 1 10.73 34.62 11.15
CA MET A 1 12.01 34.85 10.44
C MET A 1 11.72 34.66 8.97
N ILE A 2 11.95 35.69 8.16
CA ILE A 2 11.76 35.66 6.71
C ILE A 2 12.88 34.77 6.16
N ARG A 3 12.58 33.53 5.78
CA ARG A 3 13.53 32.66 5.08
C ARG A 3 13.70 33.22 3.66
N THR A 4 14.94 33.53 3.30
CA THR A 4 15.36 33.82 1.93
C THR A 4 15.03 32.61 1.06
N PRO A 5 14.40 32.76 -0.11
CA PRO A 5 14.20 31.63 -1.02
C PRO A 5 15.59 31.17 -1.46
N LEU A 6 15.98 29.98 -1.02
CA LEU A 6 17.18 29.31 -1.53
C LEU A 6 16.89 28.96 -2.99
N THR A 7 17.88 29.14 -3.86
CA THR A 7 17.77 28.85 -5.28
C THR A 7 17.87 27.35 -5.48
N PRO A 8 16.80 26.64 -5.88
CA PRO A 8 16.90 25.22 -6.12
C PRO A 8 17.62 24.97 -7.44
N VAL A 9 18.57 24.04 -7.45
CA VAL A 9 19.35 23.65 -8.65
C VAL A 9 18.60 22.51 -9.33
N SER A 10 18.27 22.68 -10.60
CA SER A 10 17.32 21.82 -11.32
C SER A 10 17.97 20.66 -12.08
N ARG A 11 17.24 19.53 -12.20
CA ARG A 11 17.66 18.30 -12.92
C ARG A 11 17.58 18.46 -14.44
N LYS A 12 18.66 18.09 -15.15
CA LYS A 12 18.68 17.95 -16.61
C LYS A 12 19.21 16.57 -16.97
N ARG A 13 18.33 15.61 -17.27
CA ARG A 13 18.74 14.24 -17.66
C ARG A 13 19.34 14.25 -19.07
N PHE A 14 20.61 13.84 -19.19
CA PHE A 14 21.23 13.56 -20.49
C PHE A 14 20.77 12.18 -20.97
N ARG A 15 20.00 12.14 -22.07
CA ARG A 15 19.53 10.90 -22.71
C ARG A 15 20.71 10.13 -23.32
N LEU A 16 21.19 9.08 -22.66
CA LEU A 16 21.99 8.04 -23.32
C LEU A 16 21.10 6.83 -23.63
N GLY A 17 20.69 6.71 -24.89
CA GLY A 17 20.08 5.48 -25.39
C GLY A 17 21.13 4.37 -25.45
N LEU A 18 21.09 3.41 -24.52
CA LEU A 18 21.92 2.22 -24.57
C LEU A 18 21.17 1.07 -25.26
N ALA A 19 21.66 0.68 -26.42
CA ALA A 19 21.25 -0.55 -27.11
C ALA A 19 21.70 -1.77 -26.29
N ALA A 20 20.75 -2.67 -25.98
CA ALA A 20 21.03 -3.92 -25.30
C ALA A 20 21.79 -4.89 -26.22
N LEU A 21 23.02 -5.26 -25.85
CA LEU A 21 23.65 -6.49 -26.31
C LEU A 21 23.52 -7.56 -25.21
N GLY A 22 22.86 -8.66 -25.55
CA GLY A 22 22.73 -9.83 -24.69
C GLY A 22 24.04 -10.62 -24.60
N VAL A 23 24.32 -11.15 -23.40
CA VAL A 23 25.28 -12.24 -23.21
C VAL A 23 24.70 -13.24 -22.21
N ALA A 24 24.87 -14.51 -22.56
CA ALA A 24 24.28 -15.70 -21.95
C ALA A 24 24.86 -16.08 -20.57
N ALA A 25 24.06 -16.87 -19.85
CA ALA A 25 24.30 -17.42 -18.54
C ALA A 25 25.48 -18.41 -18.45
N ALA A 26 26.09 -18.50 -17.27
CA ALA A 26 26.84 -19.67 -16.82
C ALA A 26 26.51 -19.97 -15.35
N THR A 27 25.97 -21.16 -15.12
CA THR A 27 25.71 -21.78 -13.81
C THR A 27 26.99 -22.33 -13.20
N PHE A 28 27.20 -22.12 -11.90
CA PHE A 28 28.05 -22.99 -11.08
C PHE A 28 27.39 -23.25 -9.73
N ALA A 29 27.13 -24.53 -9.45
CA ALA A 29 26.70 -25.04 -8.17
C ALA A 29 27.93 -25.47 -7.35
N ALA A 30 27.98 -25.07 -6.08
CA ALA A 30 28.82 -25.73 -5.08
C ALA A 30 28.12 -25.63 -3.72
N ALA A 31 27.70 -26.78 -3.19
CA ALA A 31 27.18 -26.94 -1.84
C ALA A 31 28.34 -27.14 -0.87
N VAL A 32 28.40 -26.34 0.20
CA VAL A 32 29.18 -26.65 1.40
C VAL A 32 28.30 -26.35 2.62
N SER A 33 28.01 -27.40 3.36
CA SER A 33 27.31 -27.38 4.65
C SER A 33 28.32 -27.27 5.79
N VAL A 34 28.20 -26.21 6.61
CA VAL A 34 28.77 -26.16 7.95
C VAL A 34 27.71 -25.60 8.89
N GLY A 35 27.33 -26.41 9.89
CA GLY A 35 26.43 -26.01 10.95
C GLY A 35 27.15 -25.16 12.00
N ALA A 36 26.46 -24.14 12.49
CA ALA A 36 26.70 -23.56 13.80
C ALA A 36 25.37 -22.99 14.32
N SER A 37 24.90 -23.58 15.41
CA SER A 37 23.81 -23.12 16.26
C SER A 37 24.22 -21.88 17.03
N VAL A 38 23.44 -20.81 16.94
CA VAL A 38 23.38 -19.74 17.96
C VAL A 38 21.92 -19.38 18.23
N SER A 39 21.56 -19.45 19.50
CA SER A 39 20.25 -19.11 20.05
C SER A 39 20.11 -17.61 20.32
N ASP A 40 18.87 -17.14 20.14
CA ASP A 40 18.21 -15.99 20.75
C ASP A 40 18.89 -14.61 20.78
N ALA A 41 18.35 -13.72 19.95
CA ALA A 41 18.02 -12.36 20.38
C ALA A 41 16.66 -11.98 19.78
N ALA A 42 15.67 -11.80 20.64
CA ALA A 42 14.35 -11.28 20.30
C ALA A 42 14.47 -9.84 19.78
N GLY A 43 14.61 -9.69 18.47
CA GLY A 43 14.39 -8.44 17.76
C GLY A 43 12.91 -8.27 17.51
N THR A 44 12.28 -7.28 18.14
CA THR A 44 10.92 -6.85 17.84
C THR A 44 10.78 -6.53 16.35
N LYS A 45 10.13 -7.42 15.61
CA LYS A 45 9.77 -7.23 14.20
C LYS A 45 8.84 -6.00 14.09
N PRO A 46 9.17 -4.99 13.28
CA PRO A 46 8.30 -3.83 13.08
C PRO A 46 6.92 -4.27 12.59
N ALA A 47 5.88 -3.67 13.18
CA ALA A 47 4.49 -3.93 12.84
C ALA A 47 4.24 -3.67 11.33
N ALA A 48 3.81 -4.70 10.61
CA ALA A 48 3.40 -4.58 9.22
C ALA A 48 2.16 -3.69 9.15
N ALA A 49 2.26 -2.59 8.38
CA ALA A 49 1.22 -1.59 8.31
C ALA A 49 -0.06 -2.09 7.60
N ALA A 50 -1.18 -1.48 7.97
CA ALA A 50 -2.52 -1.72 7.45
C ALA A 50 -2.60 -1.60 5.91
N ALA A 51 -3.13 -2.61 5.22
CA ALA A 51 -3.33 -2.55 3.77
C ALA A 51 -4.50 -1.63 3.41
N GLY A 52 -4.20 -0.46 2.83
CA GLY A 52 -5.21 0.47 2.28
C GLY A 52 -5.78 0.03 0.92
N PRO A 53 -6.46 0.93 0.18
CA PRO A 53 -7.05 0.61 -1.12
C PRO A 53 -6.01 0.14 -2.14
N THR A 54 -6.44 -0.67 -3.10
CA THR A 54 -5.60 -1.13 -4.21
C THR A 54 -5.21 0.03 -5.13
N ALA A 55 -4.09 -0.12 -5.85
CA ALA A 55 -3.68 0.80 -6.90
C ALA A 55 -4.81 1.07 -7.91
N SER A 56 -5.53 0.04 -8.35
CA SER A 56 -6.64 0.23 -9.30
C SER A 56 -7.80 1.05 -8.73
N GLN A 57 -8.14 0.88 -7.45
CA GLN A 57 -9.18 1.71 -6.80
C GLN A 57 -8.74 3.18 -6.70
N LEU A 58 -7.47 3.40 -6.35
CA LEU A 58 -6.88 4.73 -6.26
C LEU A 58 -6.83 5.41 -7.62
N LEU A 59 -6.30 4.73 -8.64
CA LEU A 59 -6.18 5.25 -10.00
C LEU A 59 -7.54 5.51 -10.65
N ALA A 60 -8.51 4.60 -10.45
CA ALA A 60 -9.87 4.78 -10.96
C ALA A 60 -10.51 6.06 -10.39
N LYS A 61 -10.31 6.35 -9.10
CA LYS A 61 -10.80 7.59 -8.52
C LYS A 61 -9.99 8.79 -8.99
N ALA A 62 -8.66 8.69 -9.04
CA ALA A 62 -7.74 9.77 -9.44
C ALA A 62 -7.92 10.22 -10.90
N ALA A 63 -8.53 9.39 -11.75
CA ALA A 63 -8.83 9.73 -13.14
C ALA A 63 -9.70 10.98 -13.32
N ASN A 64 -10.47 11.38 -12.30
CA ASN A 64 -11.22 12.64 -12.33
C ASN A 64 -10.32 13.82 -11.95
N CYS A 65 -10.17 14.78 -12.87
CA CYS A 65 -9.38 15.98 -12.64
C CYS A 65 -10.22 17.26 -12.71
N THR A 66 -10.41 17.90 -11.56
CA THR A 66 -10.77 19.33 -11.50
C THR A 66 -9.48 20.12 -11.32
N PRO A 67 -9.03 20.95 -12.28
CA PRO A 67 -7.78 21.69 -12.15
C PRO A 67 -7.71 22.48 -10.84
N ALA A 68 -6.63 22.29 -10.08
CA ALA A 68 -6.36 22.98 -8.83
C ALA A 68 -5.19 23.97 -8.93
N SER A 69 -4.23 23.69 -9.82
CA SER A 69 -3.16 24.62 -10.16
C SER A 69 -3.53 25.50 -11.36
N ASN A 70 -3.14 26.78 -11.31
CA ASN A 70 -3.34 27.79 -12.37
C ASN A 70 -2.35 27.65 -13.53
N GLY A 71 -1.91 26.43 -13.81
CA GLY A 71 -0.88 26.08 -14.77
C GLY A 71 -0.34 24.67 -14.52
N LYS A 72 0.44 24.17 -15.47
CA LYS A 72 1.05 22.83 -15.43
C LYS A 72 2.50 22.86 -14.94
N TYR A 73 3.05 21.76 -14.50
CA TYR A 73 4.44 21.62 -14.07
C TYR A 73 5.22 20.79 -15.10
N ALA A 74 6.50 21.07 -15.22
CA ALA A 74 7.42 20.16 -15.92
C ALA A 74 7.81 19.01 -14.98
N THR A 75 8.24 17.90 -15.56
CA THR A 75 8.88 16.80 -14.84
C THR A 75 10.36 17.09 -14.61
N ASP A 76 11.01 17.75 -15.59
CA ASP A 76 12.44 18.06 -15.57
C ASP A 76 12.73 19.51 -15.97
N ASP A 77 13.96 19.98 -15.73
CA ASP A 77 14.41 21.29 -16.17
C ASP A 77 14.40 21.45 -17.70
N GLY A 78 13.82 22.54 -18.16
CA GLY A 78 13.76 22.88 -19.58
C GLY A 78 12.80 22.00 -20.41
N GLU A 79 12.13 21.02 -19.80
CA GLU A 79 11.09 20.24 -20.46
C GLU A 79 9.74 20.98 -20.46
N ALA A 80 8.82 20.52 -21.31
CA ALA A 80 7.51 21.12 -21.43
C ALA A 80 6.66 20.86 -20.17
N ALA A 81 5.98 21.89 -19.67
CA ALA A 81 5.08 21.77 -18.54
C ALA A 81 3.79 21.02 -18.92
N THR A 82 3.67 19.76 -18.50
CA THR A 82 2.56 18.85 -18.87
C THR A 82 1.72 18.39 -17.69
N VAL A 83 2.25 18.41 -16.47
CA VAL A 83 1.62 17.84 -15.27
C VAL A 83 0.64 18.82 -14.63
N GLN A 84 -0.63 18.44 -14.50
CA GLN A 84 -1.67 19.25 -13.85
C GLN A 84 -1.89 18.74 -12.43
N ILE A 85 -1.86 19.63 -11.43
CA ILE A 85 -2.38 19.30 -10.09
C ILE A 85 -3.90 19.42 -10.16
N CYS A 86 -4.57 18.34 -9.80
CA CYS A 86 -6.01 18.20 -9.80
C CYS A 86 -6.53 18.14 -8.36
N LYS A 87 -7.72 18.68 -8.14
CA LYS A 87 -8.51 18.47 -6.92
C LYS A 87 -9.58 17.43 -7.20
N ASN A 88 -9.71 16.47 -6.31
CA ASN A 88 -10.70 15.40 -6.43
C ASN A 88 -11.28 15.09 -5.05
N GLY A 89 -12.46 15.66 -4.78
CA GLY A 89 -13.06 15.64 -3.45
C GLY A 89 -12.13 16.30 -2.43
N SER A 90 -11.73 15.53 -1.41
CA SER A 90 -10.84 15.98 -0.34
C SER A 90 -9.35 15.83 -0.62
N ALA A 91 -8.95 15.25 -1.77
CA ALA A 91 -7.55 15.00 -2.10
C ALA A 91 -7.06 15.87 -3.26
N TYR A 92 -5.74 16.00 -3.38
CA TYR A 92 -5.07 16.56 -4.55
C TYR A 92 -4.28 15.45 -5.25
N THR A 93 -4.36 15.40 -6.58
CA THR A 93 -3.75 14.34 -7.37
C THR A 93 -2.96 14.89 -8.54
N TRP A 94 -1.85 14.26 -8.89
CA TRP A 94 -1.15 14.47 -10.15
C TRP A 94 -0.51 13.15 -10.59
N THR A 95 -0.12 13.09 -11.86
CA THR A 95 0.66 11.97 -12.41
C THR A 95 1.82 12.55 -13.18
N SER A 96 3.02 12.10 -12.84
CA SER A 96 4.30 12.57 -13.37
C SER A 96 5.23 11.38 -13.56
N ASP A 97 6.46 11.67 -13.92
CA ASP A 97 7.61 10.84 -13.64
C ASP A 97 7.87 10.78 -12.11
N MET A 98 8.97 10.13 -11.72
CA MET A 98 9.51 10.30 -10.37
C MET A 98 11.04 10.27 -10.37
N ASP A 99 11.62 11.43 -10.03
CA ASP A 99 13.02 11.66 -9.71
C ASP A 99 13.33 11.36 -8.24
N ILE A 100 14.61 11.08 -7.96
CA ILE A 100 15.08 10.77 -6.60
C ILE A 100 15.49 12.05 -5.89
N ASP A 101 14.76 12.42 -4.86
CA ASP A 101 15.18 13.49 -3.96
C ASP A 101 16.07 12.91 -2.85
N CYS A 102 17.32 13.34 -2.79
CA CYS A 102 18.32 12.83 -1.84
C CYS A 102 18.67 13.84 -0.73
N ASP A 103 17.89 14.90 -0.62
CA ASP A 103 18.13 15.97 0.34
C ASP A 103 17.97 15.48 1.79
N GLY A 104 18.67 16.14 2.71
CA GLY A 104 18.66 15.84 4.15
C GLY A 104 19.91 15.16 4.67
N VAL A 105 19.74 14.20 5.58
CA VAL A 105 20.87 13.58 6.29
C VAL A 105 21.77 12.80 5.33
N THR A 106 23.08 13.08 5.36
CA THR A 106 24.06 12.34 4.55
C THR A 106 24.10 10.86 4.92
N THR A 107 24.02 10.00 3.92
CA THR A 107 24.14 8.54 4.02
C THR A 107 25.16 8.00 3.00
N SER A 108 25.28 6.68 2.89
CA SER A 108 26.05 6.05 1.82
C SER A 108 25.35 6.11 0.45
N HIS A 109 24.03 6.34 0.41
CA HIS A 109 23.26 6.43 -0.83
C HIS A 109 22.98 7.88 -1.22
N CYS A 110 22.70 8.77 -0.26
CA CYS A 110 22.43 10.18 -0.47
C CYS A 110 23.52 11.06 0.14
N SER A 111 24.32 11.72 -0.69
CA SER A 111 25.48 12.51 -0.28
C SER A 111 25.93 13.42 -1.43
N PRO A 112 26.79 14.44 -1.17
CA PRO A 112 27.37 15.25 -2.24
C PRO A 112 28.19 14.45 -3.26
N SER A 113 28.58 13.21 -2.92
CA SER A 113 29.36 12.33 -3.79
C SER A 113 28.51 11.41 -4.67
N THR A 114 27.25 11.19 -4.30
CA THR A 114 26.33 10.27 -4.97
C THR A 114 25.21 10.99 -5.70
N ASP A 115 24.92 12.22 -5.32
CA ASP A 115 23.92 13.07 -5.96
C ASP A 115 24.51 14.47 -6.24
N PRO A 116 24.62 14.88 -7.53
CA PRO A 116 25.08 16.21 -7.91
C PRO A 116 24.20 17.36 -7.40
N TRP A 117 22.94 17.10 -7.03
CA TRP A 117 21.97 18.09 -6.59
C TRP A 117 21.71 18.06 -5.09
N TYR A 118 22.45 17.22 -4.35
CA TYR A 118 22.30 17.03 -2.92
C TYR A 118 22.35 18.34 -2.12
N TYR A 119 21.38 18.51 -1.23
CA TYR A 119 21.39 19.47 -0.14
C TYR A 119 21.37 18.76 1.22
N ASN A 120 22.09 19.30 2.20
CA ASN A 120 22.27 18.64 3.50
C ASN A 120 21.14 18.90 4.52
N ASP A 121 19.99 19.35 4.03
CA ASP A 121 18.81 19.67 4.82
C ASP A 121 17.57 19.38 3.96
N THR A 122 16.43 19.14 4.60
CA THR A 122 15.13 19.06 3.94
C THR A 122 14.30 20.27 4.33
N SER A 123 13.41 20.75 3.46
CA SER A 123 12.62 21.96 3.73
C SER A 123 11.83 21.87 5.04
N PHE A 124 11.39 20.67 5.41
CA PHE A 124 10.80 20.35 6.72
C PHE A 124 11.62 19.32 7.48
N HIS A 125 11.47 19.29 8.80
CA HIS A 125 12.25 18.43 9.69
C HIS A 125 11.35 17.43 10.41
N THR A 126 11.94 16.31 10.84
CA THR A 126 11.32 15.24 11.63
C THR A 126 10.77 15.73 12.97
N SER A 127 10.06 14.86 13.70
CA SER A 127 9.53 15.17 15.04
C SER A 127 10.62 15.54 16.06
N THR A 128 11.88 15.21 15.77
CA THR A 128 13.06 15.53 16.61
C THR A 128 13.80 16.80 16.16
N GLY A 129 13.33 17.47 15.10
CA GLY A 129 13.95 18.68 14.56
C GLY A 129 15.22 18.42 13.76
N GLN A 130 15.43 17.19 13.26
CA GLN A 130 16.48 16.85 12.28
C GLN A 130 15.91 16.80 10.86
N PRO A 131 16.72 17.04 9.82
CA PRO A 131 16.32 16.77 8.43
C PRO A 131 15.85 15.33 8.28
N PHE A 132 15.01 15.05 7.28
CA PHE A 132 14.65 13.68 6.96
C PHE A 132 15.86 12.92 6.40
N THR A 133 15.84 11.59 6.49
CA THR A 133 16.85 10.71 5.88
C THR A 133 16.20 10.00 4.69
N SER A 134 16.61 10.37 3.47
CA SER A 134 16.01 9.85 2.23
C SER A 134 16.10 8.32 2.10
N ASP A 135 17.16 7.69 2.61
CA ASP A 135 17.32 6.22 2.69
C ASP A 135 16.30 5.51 3.59
N VAL A 136 15.65 6.24 4.50
CA VAL A 136 14.85 5.65 5.58
C VAL A 136 13.37 6.01 5.43
N THR A 137 13.05 7.30 5.31
CA THR A 137 11.66 7.76 5.33
C THR A 137 11.07 7.80 3.94
N HIS A 138 9.88 7.24 3.75
CA HIS A 138 9.11 7.44 2.53
C HIS A 138 8.60 8.89 2.52
N TYR A 139 9.17 9.75 1.67
CA TYR A 139 8.67 11.10 1.50
C TYR A 139 8.55 11.49 0.03
N TYR A 140 7.71 12.48 -0.22
CA TYR A 140 7.52 13.09 -1.53
C TYR A 140 7.71 14.61 -1.42
N VAL A 141 7.94 15.22 -2.58
CA VAL A 141 8.24 16.64 -2.74
C VAL A 141 7.07 17.34 -3.43
N ILE A 142 6.77 18.56 -3.00
CA ILE A 142 5.80 19.45 -3.66
C ILE A 142 6.55 20.71 -4.09
N PRO A 143 6.27 21.27 -5.28
CA PRO A 143 6.83 22.56 -5.70
C PRO A 143 6.65 23.65 -4.65
N LEU A 144 7.64 24.55 -4.55
CA LEU A 144 7.55 25.76 -3.75
C LEU A 144 6.24 26.52 -4.05
N PRO A 145 5.59 27.11 -3.03
CA PRO A 145 4.34 27.85 -3.22
C PRO A 145 4.52 29.01 -4.20
N SER A 146 3.63 29.09 -5.18
CA SER A 146 3.62 30.16 -6.17
C SER A 146 2.19 30.54 -6.55
N SER A 147 2.05 31.47 -7.49
CA SER A 147 0.75 31.80 -8.11
C SER A 147 0.15 30.60 -8.88
N ARG A 148 0.97 29.60 -9.22
CA ARG A 148 0.54 28.37 -9.90
C ARG A 148 -0.18 27.43 -8.93
N PHE A 149 0.38 27.18 -7.75
CA PHE A 149 -0.23 26.40 -6.68
C PHE A 149 0.41 26.76 -5.33
N SER A 150 -0.41 26.79 -4.27
CA SER A 150 0.07 26.93 -2.89
C SER A 150 -0.49 25.78 -2.08
N TYR A 151 0.39 24.89 -1.62
CA TYR A 151 -0.01 23.74 -0.81
C TYR A 151 -0.61 24.19 0.54
N GLN A 152 -0.16 25.32 1.09
CA GLN A 152 -0.73 25.88 2.33
C GLN A 152 -2.20 26.28 2.12
N SER A 153 -2.50 26.94 1.00
CA SER A 153 -3.87 27.33 0.64
C SER A 153 -4.75 26.10 0.35
N ALA A 154 -4.13 25.00 -0.07
CA ALA A 154 -4.78 23.71 -0.29
C ALA A 154 -5.04 22.92 1.02
N GLY A 155 -4.58 23.40 2.18
CA GLY A 155 -4.68 22.71 3.47
C GLY A 155 -3.69 21.56 3.63
N ILE A 156 -2.69 21.49 2.76
CA ILE A 156 -1.57 20.56 2.88
C ILE A 156 -0.56 21.21 3.82
N SER A 157 -0.15 20.49 4.85
CA SER A 157 0.89 20.90 5.80
C SER A 157 2.10 19.97 5.66
N PRO A 158 3.29 20.39 6.11
CA PRO A 158 4.40 19.47 6.33
C PRO A 158 3.94 18.20 7.05
N GLY A 159 4.41 17.05 6.58
CA GLY A 159 3.99 15.75 7.07
C GLY A 159 2.65 15.24 6.53
N SER A 160 1.94 15.97 5.67
CA SER A 160 0.71 15.47 5.05
C SER A 160 1.01 14.23 4.22
N VAL A 161 0.29 13.14 4.46
CA VAL A 161 0.53 11.88 3.75
C VAL A 161 -0.06 11.88 2.35
N ALA A 162 0.61 11.15 1.46
CA ALA A 162 0.12 10.80 0.14
C ALA A 162 0.12 9.28 -0.04
N ALA A 163 -0.81 8.78 -0.85
CA ALA A 163 -0.63 7.49 -1.51
C ALA A 163 0.12 7.72 -2.83
N VAL A 164 1.19 6.96 -3.06
CA VAL A 164 2.00 7.01 -4.27
C VAL A 164 1.86 5.68 -4.99
N VAL A 165 1.45 5.73 -6.26
CA VAL A 165 1.07 4.55 -7.04
C VAL A 165 1.99 4.41 -8.25
N TYR A 166 2.63 3.25 -8.39
CA TYR A 166 3.45 2.89 -9.54
C TYR A 166 3.40 1.39 -9.80
N ASN A 167 3.19 0.97 -11.04
CA ASN A 167 3.16 -0.45 -11.46
C ASN A 167 2.31 -1.38 -10.57
N GLY A 168 1.17 -0.88 -10.08
CA GLY A 168 0.26 -1.64 -9.21
C GLY A 168 0.65 -1.65 -7.73
N ASN A 169 1.84 -1.14 -7.38
CA ASN A 169 2.27 -0.93 -6.02
C ASN A 169 1.67 0.36 -5.45
N VAL A 170 1.37 0.35 -4.15
CA VAL A 170 0.93 1.52 -3.39
C VAL A 170 1.86 1.65 -2.20
N VAL A 171 2.56 2.78 -2.10
CA VAL A 171 3.38 3.15 -0.95
C VAL A 171 2.86 4.47 -0.40
N TYR A 172 2.81 4.61 0.92
CA TYR A 172 2.44 5.87 1.54
C TYR A 172 3.69 6.66 1.90
N ALA A 173 3.65 7.96 1.65
CA ALA A 173 4.77 8.86 1.84
C ALA A 173 4.32 10.14 2.55
N THR A 174 5.23 10.78 3.29
CA THR A 174 5.00 12.02 4.00
C THR A 174 5.52 13.23 3.20
N PHE A 175 4.92 14.40 3.32
CA PHE A 175 5.44 15.62 2.69
C PHE A 175 6.63 16.15 3.49
N ALA A 176 7.85 16.05 2.96
CA ALA A 176 9.08 16.39 3.70
C ALA A 176 9.92 17.49 3.06
N ASP A 177 9.84 17.68 1.74
CA ASP A 177 10.67 18.65 1.03
C ASP A 177 9.92 19.48 -0.01
N GLU A 178 10.49 20.61 -0.37
CA GLU A 178 10.00 21.52 -1.39
C GLU A 178 10.96 21.59 -2.59
N GLY A 179 10.43 21.39 -3.79
CA GLY A 179 11.19 21.50 -5.03
C GLY A 179 11.04 22.88 -5.70
N PRO A 180 11.72 23.11 -6.84
CA PRO A 180 11.48 24.29 -7.67
C PRO A 180 9.99 24.54 -7.95
N ASP A 181 9.58 25.81 -8.06
CA ASP A 181 8.17 26.20 -8.21
C ASP A 181 7.52 25.85 -9.56
N ASN A 182 8.29 25.25 -10.47
CA ASN A 182 7.92 24.88 -11.83
C ASN A 182 8.10 23.39 -12.16
N ILE A 183 8.66 22.58 -11.24
CA ILE A 183 8.96 21.15 -11.45
C ILE A 183 8.25 20.31 -10.39
N ILE A 184 7.74 19.14 -10.79
CA ILE A 184 7.05 18.21 -9.89
C ILE A 184 7.37 16.77 -10.29
N GLY A 185 7.44 15.88 -9.29
CA GLY A 185 7.66 14.46 -9.52
C GLY A 185 8.91 13.98 -8.80
N GLU A 186 9.06 14.30 -7.52
CA GLU A 186 10.26 13.94 -6.75
C GLU A 186 9.86 13.18 -5.48
N GLY A 187 10.71 12.23 -5.08
CA GLY A 187 10.50 11.42 -3.89
C GLY A 187 11.76 10.74 -3.39
N SER A 188 11.74 10.29 -2.15
CA SER A 188 12.93 9.79 -1.47
C SER A 188 13.47 8.48 -2.06
N TYR A 189 14.76 8.20 -1.79
CA TYR A 189 15.40 6.92 -2.10
C TYR A 189 14.60 5.72 -1.55
N ALA A 190 14.14 5.83 -0.30
CA ALA A 190 13.33 4.79 0.33
C ALA A 190 11.98 4.59 -0.37
N LEU A 191 11.31 5.69 -0.76
CA LEU A 191 10.06 5.63 -1.51
C LEU A 191 10.26 4.96 -2.87
N ALA A 192 11.30 5.32 -3.61
CA ALA A 192 11.64 4.69 -4.89
C ALA A 192 11.90 3.18 -4.72
N THR A 193 12.71 2.81 -3.73
CA THR A 193 12.99 1.41 -3.40
C THR A 193 11.69 0.64 -3.12
N ALA A 194 10.80 1.21 -2.29
CA ALA A 194 9.53 0.58 -1.92
C ALA A 194 8.55 0.44 -3.11
N LEU A 195 8.61 1.36 -4.08
CA LEU A 195 7.79 1.31 -5.30
C LEU A 195 8.36 0.38 -6.38
N GLY A 196 9.63 -0.05 -6.25
CA GLY A 196 10.34 -0.78 -7.29
C GLY A 196 10.85 0.11 -8.43
N ILE A 197 11.13 1.38 -8.12
CA ILE A 197 11.78 2.36 -9.01
C ILE A 197 13.28 2.29 -8.73
N ASP A 198 14.13 2.46 -9.75
CA ASP A 198 15.59 2.53 -9.56
C ASP A 198 15.92 3.68 -8.60
N PRO A 199 16.44 3.42 -7.39
CA PRO A 199 16.62 4.48 -6.41
C PRO A 199 17.94 5.24 -6.59
N ASN A 200 18.72 4.97 -7.66
CA ASN A 200 19.99 5.65 -7.89
C ASN A 200 19.80 7.18 -7.99
N PRO A 201 20.43 8.00 -7.13
CA PRO A 201 20.14 9.44 -7.09
C PRO A 201 20.56 10.20 -8.36
N ALA A 202 21.67 9.76 -8.97
CA ALA A 202 22.25 10.41 -10.15
C ALA A 202 21.60 9.96 -11.47
N THR A 203 21.06 8.74 -11.53
CA THR A 203 20.66 8.10 -12.80
C THR A 203 19.34 7.33 -12.76
N GLY A 204 18.78 7.10 -11.57
CA GLY A 204 17.60 6.26 -11.33
C GLY A 204 16.31 6.98 -11.65
N GLY A 205 15.27 6.79 -10.84
CA GLY A 205 13.93 7.29 -11.08
C GLY A 205 13.17 6.53 -12.17
N THR A 206 12.05 7.10 -12.61
CA THR A 206 11.23 6.55 -13.69
C THR A 206 10.56 7.67 -14.47
N GLU A 207 10.40 7.51 -15.78
CA GLU A 207 9.60 8.42 -16.63
C GLU A 207 8.08 8.33 -16.33
N GLY A 208 7.69 7.47 -15.38
CA GLY A 208 6.32 7.31 -14.93
C GLY A 208 5.51 6.27 -15.73
N PRO A 209 4.17 6.25 -15.55
CA PRO A 209 3.39 7.18 -14.72
C PRO A 209 3.45 6.82 -13.22
N VAL A 210 3.86 7.80 -12.40
CA VAL A 210 3.72 7.75 -10.94
C VAL A 210 2.59 8.68 -10.53
N THR A 211 1.55 8.14 -9.89
CA THR A 211 0.40 8.93 -9.43
C THR A 211 0.53 9.24 -7.94
N PHE A 212 0.52 10.51 -7.59
CA PHE A 212 0.51 11.00 -6.22
C PHE A 212 -0.90 11.41 -5.83
N ILE A 213 -1.35 11.00 -4.65
CA ILE A 213 -2.68 11.30 -4.10
C ILE A 213 -2.49 11.83 -2.68
N VAL A 214 -2.44 13.16 -2.55
CA VAL A 214 -2.19 13.85 -1.30
C VAL A 214 -3.47 14.03 -0.51
N PHE A 215 -3.41 13.74 0.79
CA PHE A 215 -4.52 13.89 1.72
C PHE A 215 -4.27 15.07 2.70
N PRO A 216 -4.79 16.27 2.39
CA PRO A 216 -4.69 17.46 3.25
C PRO A 216 -5.03 17.20 4.72
N GLY A 217 -4.17 17.69 5.62
CA GLY A 217 -4.36 17.61 7.07
C GLY A 217 -4.24 16.20 7.67
N LYS A 218 -3.84 15.19 6.88
CA LYS A 218 -3.58 13.83 7.37
C LYS A 218 -2.10 13.70 7.68
N VAL A 219 -1.74 13.94 8.94
CA VAL A 219 -0.35 13.98 9.40
C VAL A 219 -0.09 12.85 10.39
N PRO A 220 0.94 12.01 10.18
CA PRO A 220 1.30 10.94 11.11
C PRO A 220 2.02 11.49 12.34
N SER A 221 2.09 10.67 13.39
CA SER A 221 2.87 10.99 14.58
C SER A 221 3.57 9.72 15.08
N PRO A 222 4.91 9.66 15.07
CA PRO A 222 5.86 10.64 14.49
C PRO A 222 5.73 10.78 12.96
N ILE A 223 6.09 11.95 12.41
CA ILE A 223 5.93 12.25 10.97
C ILE A 223 6.90 11.47 10.06
N GLU A 224 8.02 11.02 10.63
CA GLU A 224 9.10 10.26 9.97
C GLU A 224 8.94 8.74 10.06
N SER A 225 7.95 8.26 10.82
CA SER A 225 7.72 6.83 11.03
C SER A 225 6.95 6.24 9.86
N ASN A 226 7.58 5.40 9.03
CA ASN A 226 6.91 4.72 7.91
C ASN A 226 5.68 3.93 8.36
N THR A 227 5.72 3.28 9.54
CA THR A 227 4.54 2.60 10.10
C THR A 227 3.39 3.57 10.39
N ALA A 228 3.69 4.79 10.88
CA ALA A 228 2.67 5.80 11.12
C ALA A 228 2.15 6.41 9.80
N ILE A 229 3.05 6.66 8.85
CA ILE A 229 2.74 7.13 7.49
C ILE A 229 1.77 6.16 6.81
N ASP A 230 2.09 4.86 6.83
CA ASP A 230 1.24 3.83 6.23
C ASP A 230 -0.13 3.73 6.92
N SER A 231 -0.17 3.83 8.26
CA SER A 231 -1.42 3.79 9.03
C SER A 231 -2.34 4.96 8.68
N VAL A 232 -1.81 6.19 8.70
CA VAL A 232 -2.59 7.40 8.39
C VAL A 232 -2.94 7.46 6.91
N GLY A 233 -2.00 7.11 6.03
CA GLY A 233 -2.17 7.09 4.58
C GLY A 233 -3.22 6.10 4.12
N SER A 234 -3.16 4.85 4.59
CA SER A 234 -4.14 3.81 4.24
C SER A 234 -5.55 4.16 4.70
N ALA A 235 -5.71 4.72 5.90
CA ALA A 235 -7.00 5.19 6.40
C ALA A 235 -7.57 6.37 5.59
N ALA A 236 -6.71 7.33 5.25
CA ALA A 236 -7.08 8.49 4.43
C ALA A 236 -7.49 8.07 3.01
N ALA A 237 -6.69 7.19 2.38
CA ALA A 237 -6.97 6.61 1.09
C ALA A 237 -8.29 5.84 1.06
N THR A 238 -8.56 5.01 2.09
CA THR A 238 -9.81 4.25 2.22
C THR A 238 -11.03 5.17 2.30
N THR A 239 -10.93 6.21 3.11
CA THR A 239 -11.97 7.24 3.21
C THR A 239 -12.17 7.93 1.87
N TRP A 240 -11.07 8.32 1.22
CA TRP A 240 -11.11 9.04 -0.03
C TRP A 240 -11.72 8.22 -1.16
N VAL A 241 -11.42 6.92 -1.32
CA VAL A 241 -12.04 6.09 -2.37
C VAL A 241 -13.55 5.91 -2.22
N GLY A 242 -14.14 6.36 -1.11
CA GLY A 242 -15.58 6.24 -0.83
C GLY A 242 -15.92 5.03 0.01
N GLY A 243 -14.92 4.41 0.66
CA GLY A 243 -15.11 3.40 1.71
C GLY A 243 -15.59 4.02 3.02
N GLY A 244 -16.63 4.87 2.97
CA GLY A 244 -17.25 5.51 4.11
C GLY A 244 -18.00 4.52 5.00
N SER A 245 -17.26 3.66 5.68
CA SER A 245 -17.63 3.00 6.92
C SER A 245 -16.33 2.83 7.72
N THR A 246 -16.23 3.54 8.82
CA THR A 246 -15.12 3.44 9.77
C THR A 246 -15.05 2.02 10.33
N THR A 247 -14.18 1.18 9.79
CA THR A 247 -13.66 0.02 10.51
C THR A 247 -12.19 -0.17 10.09
N PRO A 248 -11.23 -0.12 11.03
CA PRO A 248 -9.84 -0.46 10.76
C PRO A 248 -9.74 -1.83 10.07
N PRO A 249 -8.69 -2.11 9.27
CA PRO A 249 -8.35 -3.49 8.96
C PRO A 249 -8.26 -4.26 10.28
N PRO A 250 -8.68 -5.54 10.34
CA PRO A 250 -8.65 -6.29 11.59
C PRO A 250 -7.26 -6.17 12.21
N THR A 251 -7.17 -5.44 13.33
CA THR A 251 -6.06 -5.58 14.27
C THR A 251 -5.95 -7.06 14.53
N GLY A 252 -4.84 -7.70 14.11
CA GLY A 252 -4.68 -9.16 14.00
C GLY A 252 -5.59 -9.93 14.95
N GLY A 253 -6.70 -10.43 14.39
CA GLY A 253 -7.80 -10.94 15.17
C GLY A 253 -7.40 -12.24 15.85
N GLY A 254 -7.93 -12.45 17.06
CA GLY A 254 -7.70 -13.67 17.81
C GLY A 254 -7.98 -14.94 17.00
N THR A 255 -7.50 -16.06 17.52
CA THR A 255 -7.81 -17.37 16.94
C THR A 255 -9.11 -17.88 17.54
N GLY A 256 -10.08 -18.21 16.70
CA GLY A 256 -11.37 -18.71 17.17
C GLY A 256 -12.41 -18.91 16.06
N PRO A 257 -13.68 -19.16 16.41
CA PRO A 257 -14.73 -19.40 15.44
C PRO A 257 -15.11 -18.14 14.67
N ILE A 258 -15.27 -18.27 13.34
CA ILE A 258 -16.00 -17.29 12.54
C ILE A 258 -17.47 -17.68 12.57
N GLN A 259 -18.28 -16.91 13.28
CA GLN A 259 -19.72 -17.17 13.41
C GLN A 259 -20.48 -16.62 12.21
N SER A 260 -21.45 -17.35 11.70
CA SER A 260 -22.35 -16.90 10.65
C SER A 260 -23.47 -16.01 11.23
N GLY A 261 -24.10 -15.20 10.38
CA GLY A 261 -25.37 -14.53 10.68
C GLY A 261 -26.51 -15.53 10.95
N TYR A 262 -26.37 -16.78 10.53
CA TYR A 262 -27.21 -17.87 11.01
C TYR A 262 -26.79 -18.29 12.41
N ALA A 263 -27.67 -18.06 13.39
CA ALA A 263 -27.40 -18.39 14.79
C ALA A 263 -26.93 -19.84 14.97
N GLY A 264 -25.85 -20.02 15.74
CA GLY A 264 -25.26 -21.32 16.03
C GLY A 264 -24.42 -21.95 14.91
N LYS A 265 -24.25 -21.27 13.77
CA LYS A 265 -23.42 -21.76 12.65
C LYS A 265 -22.06 -21.08 12.62
N CYS A 266 -21.05 -21.87 12.29
CA CYS A 266 -19.67 -21.43 12.16
C CYS A 266 -19.11 -21.82 10.79
N VAL A 267 -18.10 -21.06 10.33
CA VAL A 267 -17.27 -21.44 9.19
C VAL A 267 -16.42 -22.65 9.59
N ASP A 268 -16.50 -23.71 8.82
CA ASP A 268 -16.00 -25.04 9.14
C ASP A 268 -15.23 -25.63 7.95
N ILE A 269 -14.19 -26.42 8.22
CA ILE A 269 -13.51 -27.23 7.20
C ILE A 269 -14.08 -28.64 7.21
N ALA A 270 -14.66 -29.05 6.08
CA ALA A 270 -15.31 -30.33 5.94
C ALA A 270 -14.41 -31.50 6.34
N GLY A 271 -14.87 -32.27 7.32
CA GLY A 271 -14.16 -33.45 7.85
C GLY A 271 -12.84 -33.13 8.56
N ALA A 272 -12.61 -31.86 8.95
CA ALA A 272 -11.33 -31.38 9.48
C ALA A 272 -10.12 -31.72 8.57
N SER A 273 -10.37 -31.82 7.26
CA SER A 273 -9.34 -32.16 6.28
C SER A 273 -8.35 -31.01 6.10
N SER A 274 -7.06 -31.28 6.28
CA SER A 274 -5.98 -30.35 5.96
C SER A 274 -5.45 -30.51 4.53
N ALA A 275 -6.17 -31.20 3.63
CA ALA A 275 -5.78 -31.29 2.24
C ALA A 275 -6.10 -29.98 1.47
N ASN A 276 -5.29 -29.64 0.47
CA ASN A 276 -5.65 -28.57 -0.47
C ASN A 276 -6.95 -28.93 -1.20
N GLY A 277 -7.84 -27.95 -1.37
CA GLY A 277 -9.18 -28.19 -1.93
C GLY A 277 -10.21 -28.66 -0.91
N ALA A 278 -9.85 -28.79 0.38
CA ALA A 278 -10.82 -29.12 1.41
C ALA A 278 -11.94 -28.07 1.46
N ALA A 279 -13.18 -28.55 1.51
CA ALA A 279 -14.35 -27.68 1.42
C ALA A 279 -14.51 -26.81 2.68
N VAL A 280 -14.63 -25.50 2.49
CA VAL A 280 -15.10 -24.57 3.55
C VAL A 280 -16.62 -24.50 3.54
N GLN A 281 -17.27 -24.80 4.66
CA GLN A 281 -18.71 -24.98 4.76
C GLN A 281 -19.29 -24.28 5.99
N LEU A 282 -20.62 -24.22 6.09
CA LEU A 282 -21.29 -24.00 7.36
C LEU A 282 -21.44 -25.31 8.12
N TYR A 283 -21.21 -25.25 9.42
CA TYR A 283 -21.55 -26.34 10.34
C TYR A 283 -21.98 -25.76 11.69
N ASP A 284 -22.64 -26.58 12.52
CA ASP A 284 -22.89 -26.21 13.91
C ASP A 284 -21.58 -25.89 14.62
N CYS A 285 -21.55 -24.79 15.37
CA CYS A 285 -20.38 -24.44 16.17
C CYS A 285 -20.10 -25.56 17.19
N ASN A 286 -18.95 -26.22 17.07
CA ASN A 286 -18.60 -27.43 17.80
C ASN A 286 -17.24 -27.36 18.52
N GLY A 287 -16.53 -26.24 18.39
CA GLY A 287 -15.27 -25.98 19.10
C GLY A 287 -14.07 -26.80 18.62
N THR A 288 -14.21 -27.53 17.51
CA THR A 288 -13.08 -28.29 16.93
C THR A 288 -12.10 -27.37 16.18
N ASN A 289 -10.89 -27.87 15.94
CA ASN A 289 -9.87 -27.14 15.16
C ASN A 289 -10.32 -26.82 13.73
N ALA A 290 -11.27 -27.56 13.17
CA ALA A 290 -11.86 -27.29 11.86
C ALA A 290 -12.64 -25.95 11.79
N GLN A 291 -12.97 -25.38 12.94
CA GLN A 291 -13.65 -24.09 13.08
C GLN A 291 -12.76 -23.03 13.72
N SER A 292 -11.52 -23.37 14.05
CA SER A 292 -10.56 -22.43 14.63
C SER A 292 -9.87 -21.69 13.51
N TRP A 293 -10.25 -20.43 13.31
CA TRP A 293 -9.68 -19.55 12.30
C TRP A 293 -8.83 -18.48 12.96
N THR A 294 -7.59 -18.34 12.50
CA THR A 294 -6.71 -17.22 12.83
C THR A 294 -6.91 -16.12 11.79
N VAL A 295 -7.24 -14.92 12.26
CA VAL A 295 -7.35 -13.74 11.39
C VAL A 295 -5.96 -13.14 11.21
N GLY A 296 -5.36 -13.35 10.04
CA GLY A 296 -4.06 -12.79 9.70
C GLY A 296 -4.15 -11.27 9.51
N SER A 297 -3.15 -10.56 10.02
CA SER A 297 -2.98 -9.12 9.75
C SER A 297 -2.75 -8.81 8.27
N ASP A 298 -2.35 -9.81 7.48
CA ASP A 298 -2.19 -9.76 6.04
C ASP A 298 -3.50 -10.00 5.27
N GLY A 299 -4.65 -10.01 5.96
CA GLY A 299 -5.97 -10.23 5.37
C GLY A 299 -6.29 -11.69 5.07
N THR A 300 -5.46 -12.64 5.51
CA THR A 300 -5.79 -14.07 5.37
C THR A 300 -6.69 -14.55 6.50
N LEU A 301 -7.52 -15.54 6.24
CA LEU A 301 -8.20 -16.32 7.27
C LEU A 301 -7.58 -17.71 7.25
N LYS A 302 -6.88 -18.09 8.31
CA LYS A 302 -6.09 -19.33 8.35
C LYS A 302 -6.71 -20.35 9.26
N SER A 303 -6.73 -21.61 8.83
CA SER A 303 -7.08 -22.73 9.70
C SER A 303 -6.34 -23.98 9.23
N LEU A 304 -6.03 -24.88 10.16
CA LEU A 304 -5.22 -26.08 9.91
C LEU A 304 -3.90 -25.81 9.14
N GLY A 305 -3.28 -24.64 9.37
CA GLY A 305 -2.04 -24.22 8.72
C GLY A 305 -2.17 -23.71 7.28
N LYS A 306 -3.40 -23.52 6.79
CA LYS A 306 -3.72 -23.13 5.41
C LYS A 306 -4.65 -21.93 5.36
N CYS A 307 -4.83 -21.35 4.17
CA CYS A 307 -5.62 -20.16 3.94
C CYS A 307 -7.00 -20.49 3.36
N MET A 308 -8.03 -19.75 3.78
CA MET A 308 -9.32 -19.71 3.09
C MET A 308 -9.12 -19.10 1.70
N ASP A 309 -9.40 -19.87 0.67
CA ASP A 309 -9.08 -19.57 -0.73
C ASP A 309 -10.36 -19.53 -1.58
N VAL A 310 -10.42 -18.62 -2.54
CA VAL A 310 -11.40 -18.68 -3.63
C VAL A 310 -10.84 -19.58 -4.73
N THR A 311 -11.45 -20.75 -4.90
CA THR A 311 -10.94 -21.83 -5.74
C THR A 311 -10.49 -21.33 -7.13
N ALA A 312 -9.24 -21.65 -7.49
CA ALA A 312 -8.59 -21.26 -8.74
C ALA A 312 -8.61 -19.74 -9.02
N ALA A 313 -8.70 -18.93 -7.97
CA ALA A 313 -8.75 -17.47 -8.04
C ALA A 313 -9.91 -16.91 -8.90
N GLY A 314 -10.99 -17.69 -9.01
CA GLY A 314 -12.16 -17.33 -9.81
C GLY A 314 -12.86 -16.07 -9.29
N THR A 315 -13.43 -15.28 -10.19
CA THR A 315 -14.09 -14.01 -9.85
C THR A 315 -15.59 -14.01 -10.11
N ALA A 316 -16.16 -15.12 -10.58
CA ALA A 316 -17.58 -15.25 -10.88
C ALA A 316 -18.41 -15.54 -9.63
N ASN A 317 -19.68 -15.11 -9.61
CA ASN A 317 -20.64 -15.53 -8.58
C ASN A 317 -20.75 -17.06 -8.58
N GLY A 318 -20.74 -17.65 -7.40
CA GLY A 318 -20.83 -19.10 -7.22
C GLY A 318 -19.48 -19.83 -7.21
N THR A 319 -18.37 -19.14 -7.47
CA THR A 319 -17.03 -19.71 -7.29
C THR A 319 -16.89 -20.16 -5.84
N LYS A 320 -16.48 -21.42 -5.63
CA LYS A 320 -16.43 -22.01 -4.30
C LYS A 320 -15.22 -21.53 -3.51
N VAL A 321 -15.35 -21.66 -2.20
CA VAL A 321 -14.28 -21.37 -1.24
C VAL A 321 -13.75 -22.70 -0.70
N ASP A 322 -12.44 -22.84 -0.67
CA ASP A 322 -11.72 -24.02 -0.20
C ASP A 322 -10.58 -23.65 0.74
N LEU A 323 -9.94 -24.64 1.33
CA LEU A 323 -8.73 -24.50 2.10
C LEU A 323 -7.54 -24.83 1.19
N TYR A 324 -6.56 -23.93 1.11
CA TYR A 324 -5.40 -24.12 0.25
C TYR A 324 -4.12 -23.59 0.90
N ASP A 325 -2.98 -24.13 0.47
CA ASP A 325 -1.67 -23.61 0.88
C ASP A 325 -1.57 -22.10 0.69
N CYS A 326 -1.15 -21.39 1.74
CA CYS A 326 -1.02 -19.95 1.68
C CYS A 326 0.04 -19.57 0.63
N ASN A 327 -0.38 -18.91 -0.44
CA ASN A 327 0.43 -18.59 -1.62
C ASN A 327 0.53 -17.08 -1.90
N GLY A 328 -0.07 -16.25 -1.03
CA GLY A 328 0.05 -14.78 -1.09
C GLY A 328 -0.83 -14.11 -2.15
N THR A 329 -1.60 -14.88 -2.93
CA THR A 329 -2.48 -14.35 -3.97
C THR A 329 -3.70 -13.63 -3.38
N GLY A 330 -4.37 -12.83 -4.21
CA GLY A 330 -5.58 -12.10 -3.83
C GLY A 330 -6.79 -13.01 -3.55
N SER A 331 -6.81 -14.26 -4.04
CA SER A 331 -7.88 -15.23 -3.78
C SER A 331 -7.92 -15.68 -2.32
N GLN A 332 -6.82 -15.50 -1.59
CA GLN A 332 -6.68 -15.89 -0.18
C GLN A 332 -6.88 -14.73 0.80
N LYS A 333 -7.25 -13.57 0.28
CA LYS A 333 -7.46 -12.36 1.06
C LYS A 333 -8.95 -12.16 1.32
N TRP A 334 -9.28 -11.72 2.53
CA TRP A 334 -10.63 -11.47 3.01
C TRP A 334 -10.62 -10.19 3.84
N GLN A 335 -11.46 -9.25 3.45
CA GLN A 335 -11.61 -7.96 4.10
C GLN A 335 -12.98 -7.90 4.76
N LYS A 336 -13.01 -7.67 6.08
CA LYS A 336 -14.27 -7.43 6.77
C LYS A 336 -14.85 -6.08 6.34
N SER A 337 -16.11 -6.06 5.91
CA SER A 337 -16.86 -4.84 5.57
C SER A 337 -18.22 -4.87 6.26
N GLY A 338 -18.35 -4.11 7.36
CA GLY A 338 -19.44 -4.29 8.31
C GLY A 338 -19.44 -5.71 8.87
N SER A 339 -20.55 -6.42 8.71
CA SER A 339 -20.65 -7.84 9.04
C SER A 339 -20.34 -8.76 7.86
N THR A 340 -19.99 -8.26 6.68
CA THR A 340 -19.59 -9.12 5.54
C THR A 340 -18.08 -9.38 5.48
N LEU A 341 -17.66 -10.42 4.74
CA LEU A 341 -16.26 -10.70 4.42
C LEU A 341 -16.09 -10.66 2.90
N VAL A 342 -15.32 -9.72 2.38
CA VAL A 342 -15.13 -9.46 0.95
C VAL A 342 -13.79 -10.03 0.48
N ASN A 343 -13.78 -10.82 -0.58
CA ASN A 343 -12.54 -11.15 -1.28
C ASN A 343 -12.16 -9.98 -2.20
N PRO A 344 -11.03 -9.29 -1.97
CA PRO A 344 -10.69 -8.05 -2.68
C PRO A 344 -10.33 -8.28 -4.15
N GLN A 345 -9.85 -9.47 -4.52
CA GLN A 345 -9.56 -9.81 -5.92
C GLN A 345 -10.84 -9.89 -6.77
N SER A 346 -11.90 -10.48 -6.23
CA SER A 346 -13.18 -10.63 -6.94
C SER A 346 -14.18 -9.50 -6.68
N GLY A 347 -13.99 -8.72 -5.60
CA GLY A 347 -14.96 -7.73 -5.13
C GLY A 347 -16.26 -8.35 -4.59
N LYS A 348 -16.25 -9.63 -4.23
CA LYS A 348 -17.43 -10.42 -3.84
C LYS A 348 -17.35 -10.87 -2.39
N CYS A 349 -18.51 -11.08 -1.78
CA CYS A 349 -18.64 -11.47 -0.39
C CYS A 349 -18.60 -12.99 -0.22
N LEU A 350 -18.00 -13.45 0.88
CA LEU A 350 -18.16 -14.80 1.40
C LEU A 350 -19.65 -15.05 1.65
N ASP A 351 -20.16 -16.13 1.08
CA ASP A 351 -21.59 -16.38 0.93
C ASP A 351 -21.87 -17.85 1.23
N ALA A 352 -22.81 -18.11 2.13
CA ALA A 352 -23.38 -19.44 2.30
C ALA A 352 -24.37 -19.72 1.16
N THR A 353 -24.05 -20.73 0.34
CA THR A 353 -24.78 -21.05 -0.90
C THR A 353 -26.27 -21.28 -0.64
N GLY A 354 -27.13 -20.69 -1.47
CA GLY A 354 -28.57 -21.03 -1.49
C GLY A 354 -29.35 -20.56 -0.26
N PRO A 355 -29.02 -19.36 0.26
CA PRO A 355 -29.35 -18.87 1.62
C PRO A 355 -29.68 -19.96 2.65
N SER A 356 -28.82 -20.96 2.77
CA SER A 356 -29.06 -22.15 3.57
C SER A 356 -28.24 -22.12 4.86
N SER A 357 -28.89 -22.46 5.98
CA SER A 357 -28.24 -22.69 7.27
C SER A 357 -27.95 -24.17 7.55
N ALA A 358 -28.20 -25.08 6.60
CA ALA A 358 -27.96 -26.50 6.78
C ALA A 358 -26.45 -26.81 6.98
N ASN A 359 -26.14 -27.79 7.83
CA ASN A 359 -24.77 -28.30 7.95
C ASN A 359 -24.29 -28.85 6.61
N GLY A 360 -23.05 -28.54 6.25
CA GLY A 360 -22.49 -28.90 4.95
C GLY A 360 -22.78 -27.90 3.83
N THR A 361 -23.50 -26.80 4.11
CA THR A 361 -23.71 -25.75 3.09
C THR A 361 -22.35 -25.18 2.68
N ARG A 362 -21.96 -25.36 1.41
CA ARG A 362 -20.68 -24.86 0.90
C ARG A 362 -20.64 -23.34 0.89
N LEU A 363 -19.51 -22.79 1.29
CA LEU A 363 -19.24 -21.38 1.07
C LEU A 363 -18.77 -21.13 -0.37
N GLN A 364 -19.14 -19.97 -0.86
CA GLN A 364 -18.82 -19.46 -2.19
C GLN A 364 -18.57 -17.95 -2.09
N ILE A 365 -18.19 -17.33 -3.22
CA ILE A 365 -18.26 -15.88 -3.38
C ILE A 365 -19.51 -15.48 -4.16
N TRP A 366 -20.13 -14.39 -3.76
CA TRP A 366 -21.29 -13.81 -4.45
C TRP A 366 -21.28 -12.30 -4.37
N THR A 367 -22.01 -11.63 -5.25
CA THR A 367 -22.25 -10.19 -5.16
C THR A 367 -22.71 -9.83 -3.74
N CYS A 368 -22.04 -8.84 -3.15
CA CYS A 368 -22.37 -8.38 -1.80
C CYS A 368 -23.77 -7.77 -1.77
N ALA A 369 -24.68 -8.40 -1.02
CA ALA A 369 -26.07 -8.00 -0.85
C ALA A 369 -26.41 -7.68 0.61
N GLY A 370 -25.53 -8.01 1.57
CA GLY A 370 -25.77 -7.79 3.00
C GLY A 370 -26.87 -8.67 3.59
N ALA A 371 -27.26 -9.74 2.90
CA ALA A 371 -28.21 -10.73 3.42
C ALA A 371 -27.56 -11.60 4.51
N THR A 372 -28.37 -12.23 5.37
CA THR A 372 -27.92 -13.04 6.52
C THR A 372 -26.87 -14.10 6.16
N ASN A 373 -26.98 -14.71 4.97
CA ASN A 373 -26.05 -15.72 4.46
C ASN A 373 -24.66 -15.17 4.09
N GLN A 374 -24.47 -13.84 4.15
CA GLN A 374 -23.21 -13.14 3.92
C GLN A 374 -22.72 -12.41 5.18
N GLN A 375 -23.36 -12.62 6.32
CA GLN A 375 -22.95 -12.01 7.59
C GLN A 375 -22.07 -12.95 8.40
N TRP A 376 -21.00 -12.40 8.96
CA TRP A 376 -19.90 -13.10 9.60
C TRP A 376 -19.34 -12.27 10.76
N THR A 377 -19.19 -12.89 11.91
CA THR A 377 -18.48 -12.35 13.07
C THR A 377 -17.14 -13.06 13.16
N LEU A 378 -16.05 -12.29 13.03
CA LEU A 378 -14.69 -12.84 13.18
C LEU A 378 -14.40 -13.04 14.68
N PRO A 379 -13.50 -13.97 15.03
CA PRO A 379 -12.99 -14.07 16.40
C PRO A 379 -12.30 -12.76 16.81
N SER A 380 -12.47 -12.39 18.09
CA SER A 380 -11.86 -11.22 18.73
C SER A 380 -10.41 -11.48 19.09
#